data_AF-A0AAN7XC99-F1
#
_entry.id   AF-A0AAN7XC99-F1
#
_cell.length_a   1.000
_cell.length_b   1.000
_cell.length_c   1.000
_cell.angle_alpha   90.00
_cell.angle_beta   90.00
_cell.angle_gamma   90.00
#
_symmetry.space_group_name_H-M   'P 1'
#
loop_
_entity.id
_entity.type
_entity.pdbx_description
1 polymer ?
#
loop_
_entity_poly.entity_id
_entity_poly.type
_entity_poly.pdbx_seq_one_letter_code
_entity_poly.pdbx_strand_id
1 'polypeptide(L)'
;MQFPSPEWDTVTPEAKDLINKMLTINPAKRITAAEALKHPWISHRSTVASCMHRQETVECLKKFNARRKLKGAILTTMLATRNFSGKLLPFCLSGGRALTCE
;
A
#
# COMPACT_ATOMS: atom_id res chain seq x y z
N MET A 1 -8.30 -4.07 18.73
CA MET A 1 -9.05 -3.61 17.53
C MET A 1 -10.33 -4.39 17.39
N GLN A 2 -11.34 -3.81 16.75
CA GLN A 2 -12.56 -4.54 16.38
C GLN A 2 -12.41 -5.05 14.94
N PHE A 3 -12.74 -6.32 14.72
CA PHE A 3 -12.68 -6.98 13.41
C PHE A 3 -14.11 -7.19 12.92
N PRO A 4 -14.54 -6.56 11.81
CA PRO A 4 -15.94 -6.59 11.37
C PRO A 4 -16.35 -7.95 10.81
N SER A 5 -17.61 -8.33 11.02
CA SER A 5 -18.24 -9.50 10.40
C SER A 5 -18.86 -9.10 9.04
N PRO A 6 -18.97 -10.04 8.07
CA PRO A 6 -18.64 -11.47 8.19
C PRO A 6 -17.20 -11.86 7.84
N GLU A 7 -16.43 -10.96 7.22
CA GLU A 7 -15.16 -11.33 6.57
C GLU A 7 -14.10 -11.83 7.56
N TRP A 8 -14.16 -11.34 8.80
CA TRP A 8 -13.22 -11.71 9.86
C TRP A 8 -13.68 -12.89 10.72
N ASP A 9 -14.90 -13.40 10.56
CA ASP A 9 -15.41 -14.51 11.37
C ASP A 9 -14.61 -15.79 11.11
N THR A 10 -14.18 -15.99 9.86
CA THR A 10 -13.35 -17.13 9.44
C THR A 10 -11.86 -16.96 9.73
N VAL A 11 -11.42 -15.80 10.23
CA VAL A 11 -10.01 -15.51 10.49
C VAL A 11 -9.63 -16.01 11.88
N THR A 12 -8.54 -16.78 11.96
CA THR A 12 -8.12 -17.42 13.21
C THR A 12 -7.79 -16.40 14.30
N PRO A 13 -8.07 -16.72 15.58
CA PRO A 13 -7.80 -15.80 16.68
C PRO A 13 -6.32 -15.43 16.78
N GLU A 14 -5.40 -16.33 16.41
CA GLU A 14 -3.95 -16.06 16.42
C GLU A 14 -3.53 -15.05 15.35
N ALA A 15 -4.22 -15.02 14.20
CA ALA A 15 -4.00 -13.98 13.20
C ALA A 15 -4.41 -12.61 13.75
N LYS A 16 -5.58 -12.54 14.41
CA LYS A 16 -6.11 -11.34 15.04
C LYS A 16 -5.19 -10.85 16.18
N ASP A 17 -4.69 -11.77 17.00
CA ASP A 17 -3.74 -11.45 18.08
C ASP A 17 -2.44 -10.83 17.55
N LEU A 18 -1.86 -11.43 16.52
CA LEU A 18 -0.65 -10.90 15.89
C LEU A 18 -0.87 -9.48 15.34
N ILE A 19 -2.00 -9.24 14.67
CA ILE A 19 -2.37 -7.90 14.17
C ILE A 19 -2.50 -6.90 15.31
N ASN A 20 -3.15 -7.26 16.42
CA ASN A 20 -3.28 -6.39 17.60
C ASN A 20 -1.90 -6.05 18.21
N LYS A 21 -0.99 -7.04 18.30
CA LYS A 21 0.38 -6.84 18.81
C LYS A 21 1.21 -5.93 17.89
N MET A 22 1.06 -6.05 16.57
CA MET A 22 1.76 -5.19 15.59
C MET A 22 1.20 -3.76 15.57
N LEU A 23 -0.11 -3.61 15.73
CA LEU A 23 -0.80 -2.33 15.68
C LEU A 23 -1.09 -1.77 17.08
N THR A 24 -0.20 -2.09 18.04
CA THR A 24 -0.19 -1.47 19.37
C THR A 24 0.24 -0.01 19.27
N ILE A 25 -0.57 0.88 19.87
CA ILE A 25 -0.38 2.34 19.83
C ILE A 25 0.95 2.73 20.46
N ASN A 26 1.24 2.22 21.65
CA ASN A 26 2.50 2.49 22.33
C ASN A 26 3.64 1.72 21.65
N PRO A 27 4.62 2.39 21.01
CA PRO A 27 5.72 1.74 20.32
C PRO A 27 6.60 0.88 21.24
N ALA A 28 6.74 1.26 22.51
CA ALA A 28 7.54 0.50 23.47
C ALA A 28 6.88 -0.83 23.87
N LYS A 29 5.56 -0.98 23.65
CA LYS A 29 4.81 -2.23 23.90
C LYS A 29 4.53 -3.01 22.61
N ARG A 30 4.90 -2.46 21.45
CA ARG A 30 4.68 -3.09 20.15
C ARG A 30 5.64 -4.26 19.99
N ILE A 31 5.12 -5.37 19.48
CA ILE A 31 5.94 -6.55 19.21
C ILE A 31 7.11 -6.23 18.27
N THR A 32 8.28 -6.75 18.58
CA THR A 32 9.46 -6.64 17.72
C THR A 32 9.40 -7.64 16.56
N ALA A 33 10.21 -7.44 15.52
CA ALA A 33 10.28 -8.37 14.39
C ALA A 33 10.69 -9.79 14.83
N ALA A 34 11.65 -9.91 15.74
CA ALA A 34 12.13 -11.19 16.25
C ALA A 34 11.05 -11.94 17.05
N GLU A 35 10.24 -11.23 17.84
CA GLU A 35 9.10 -11.81 18.55
C GLU A 35 7.97 -12.19 17.60
N ALA A 36 7.69 -11.38 16.58
CA ALA A 36 6.68 -11.67 15.58
C ALA A 36 6.98 -12.97 14.82
N LEU A 37 8.25 -13.21 14.45
CA LEU A 37 8.67 -14.46 13.80
C LEU A 37 8.44 -15.70 14.67
N LYS A 38 8.47 -15.56 15.99
CA LYS A 38 8.19 -16.63 16.96
C LYS A 38 6.70 -16.78 17.28
N HIS A 39 5.84 -15.92 16.73
CA HIS A 39 4.41 -16.00 16.98
C HIS A 39 3.81 -17.28 16.37
N PRO A 40 2.91 -18.01 17.05
CA PRO A 40 2.38 -19.29 16.58
C PRO A 40 1.77 -19.24 15.16
N TRP A 41 1.13 -18.13 14.82
CA TRP A 41 0.57 -17.93 13.47
C TRP A 41 1.63 -17.94 12.36
N ILE A 42 2.87 -17.54 12.67
CA ILE A 42 4.02 -17.57 11.77
C ILE A 42 4.82 -18.88 11.95
N SER A 43 5.24 -19.20 13.17
CA SER A 43 6.15 -20.31 13.47
C SER A 43 5.50 -21.69 13.31
N HIS A 44 4.19 -21.79 13.58
CA HIS A 44 3.41 -23.04 13.50
C HIS A 44 2.30 -22.92 12.45
N ARG A 45 2.64 -22.30 11.31
CA ARG A 45 1.67 -21.99 10.24
C ARG A 45 0.84 -23.21 9.81
N SER A 46 1.42 -24.40 9.75
CA SER A 46 0.74 -25.62 9.30
C SER A 46 -0.43 -26.04 10.19
N THR A 47 -0.42 -25.68 11.48
CA THR A 47 -1.45 -26.07 12.44
C THR A 47 -2.33 -24.89 12.88
N VAL A 48 -1.80 -23.67 12.85
CA VAL A 48 -2.46 -22.48 13.39
C VAL A 48 -3.07 -21.59 12.30
N ALA A 49 -2.50 -21.57 11.09
CA ALA A 49 -3.04 -20.75 10.01
C ALA A 49 -4.17 -21.49 9.29
N SER A 50 -5.29 -20.80 9.05
CA SER A 50 -6.40 -21.34 8.27
C SER A 50 -5.99 -21.60 6.81
N CYS A 51 -6.29 -22.80 6.32
CA CYS A 51 -6.08 -23.22 4.92
C CYS A 51 -7.25 -22.84 3.99
N MET A 52 -8.28 -22.15 4.50
CA MET A 52 -9.45 -21.77 3.71
C MET A 52 -9.10 -20.74 2.65
N HIS A 53 -9.54 -20.99 1.42
CA HIS A 53 -9.48 -20.00 0.35
C HIS A 53 -10.44 -18.84 0.64
N ARG A 54 -9.94 -17.60 0.60
CA ARG A 54 -10.72 -16.39 0.88
C ARG A 54 -10.91 -15.57 -0.39
N GLN A 55 -11.92 -15.93 -1.18
CA GLN A 55 -12.18 -15.31 -2.49
C GLN A 55 -12.45 -13.80 -2.38
N GLU A 56 -13.28 -13.37 -1.43
CA GLU A 56 -13.58 -11.95 -1.21
C GLU A 56 -12.33 -11.13 -0.89
N THR A 57 -11.38 -11.71 -0.14
CA THR A 57 -10.09 -11.07 0.14
C THR A 57 -9.31 -10.83 -1.16
N VAL A 58 -9.30 -11.78 -2.09
CA VAL A 58 -8.63 -11.64 -3.39
C VAL A 58 -9.27 -10.51 -4.21
N GLU A 59 -10.59 -10.43 -4.22
CA GLU A 59 -11.32 -9.39 -4.97
C GLU A 59 -11.10 -7.99 -4.40
N CYS A 60 -11.17 -7.86 -3.07
CA CYS A 60 -10.84 -6.61 -2.38
C CYS A 60 -9.38 -6.21 -2.61
N LEU A 61 -8.45 -7.18 -2.63
CA LEU A 61 -7.04 -6.92 -2.90
C LEU A 61 -6.80 -6.43 -4.35
N LYS A 62 -7.55 -6.94 -5.34
CA LYS A 62 -7.51 -6.44 -6.72
C LYS A 62 -7.94 -4.96 -6.78
N LYS A 63 -9.07 -4.62 -6.16
CA LYS A 63 -9.57 -3.23 -6.08
C LYS A 63 -8.58 -2.31 -5.37
N PHE A 64 -8.00 -2.76 -4.24
CA PHE A 64 -6.99 -2.03 -3.49
C PHE A 64 -5.75 -1.73 -4.34
N ASN A 65 -5.22 -2.73 -5.05
CA ASN A 65 -4.05 -2.58 -5.91
C ASN A 65 -4.32 -1.63 -7.08
N ALA A 66 -5.49 -1.70 -7.71
CA ALA A 66 -5.89 -0.77 -8.77
C ALA A 66 -5.92 0.68 -8.23
N ARG A 67 -6.54 0.91 -7.07
CA ARG A 67 -6.58 2.22 -6.40
C ARG A 67 -5.17 2.72 -6.06
N ARG A 68 -4.29 1.86 -5.54
CA ARG A 68 -2.90 2.19 -5.22
C ARG A 68 -2.12 2.61 -6.47
N LYS A 69 -2.25 1.85 -7.58
CA LYS A 69 -1.61 2.16 -8.87
C LYS A 69 -2.09 3.50 -9.43
N LEU A 70 -3.39 3.76 -9.41
CA LEU A 70 -3.96 5.02 -9.89
C LEU A 70 -3.42 6.23 -9.09
N LYS A 71 -3.41 6.15 -7.75
CA LYS A 71 -2.84 7.21 -6.91
C LYS A 71 -1.36 7.48 -7.24
N GLY A 72 -0.58 6.41 -7.45
CA GLY A 72 0.82 6.52 -7.86
C GLY A 72 0.99 7.21 -9.21
N ALA A 73 0.18 6.82 -10.21
CA ALA A 73 0.23 7.42 -11.55
C ALA A 73 -0.10 8.93 -11.52
N ILE A 74 -1.14 9.33 -10.77
CA ILE A 74 -1.51 10.75 -10.62
C ILE A 74 -0.36 11.55 -9.99
N LEU A 75 0.26 11.02 -8.92
CA LEU A 75 1.39 11.68 -8.28
C LEU A 75 2.58 11.82 -9.25
N THR A 76 2.87 10.80 -10.06
CA THR A 76 3.90 10.87 -11.10
C THR A 76 3.58 11.94 -12.13
N THR A 77 2.33 12.05 -12.60
CA THR A 77 1.90 13.10 -13.53
C THR A 77 2.06 14.49 -12.91
N MET A 78 1.64 14.68 -11.65
CA MET A 78 1.83 15.95 -10.93
C MET A 78 3.31 16.34 -10.80
N LEU A 79 4.19 15.37 -10.57
CA LEU A 79 5.63 15.61 -10.53
C LEU A 79 6.18 15.96 -11.92
N ALA A 80 5.73 15.27 -12.96
CA ALA A 80 6.14 15.55 -14.34
C ALA A 80 5.69 16.95 -14.79
N THR A 81 4.45 17.34 -14.50
CA THR A 81 3.93 18.67 -14.83
C THR A 81 4.62 19.75 -14.01
N ARG A 82 4.93 19.53 -12.73
CA ARG A 82 5.71 20.48 -11.92
C ARG A 82 7.14 20.64 -12.43
N ASN A 83 7.81 19.55 -12.82
CA ASN A 83 9.13 19.61 -13.45
C ASN A 83 9.10 20.31 -14.81
N PHE A 84 7.98 20.25 -15.53
CA PHE A 84 7.77 20.97 -16.78
C PHE A 84 7.48 22.47 -16.55
N SER A 85 6.62 22.81 -15.58
CA SER A 85 6.37 24.21 -15.17
C SER A 85 7.60 24.87 -14.53
N GLY A 86 8.52 24.12 -13.94
CA GLY A 86 9.84 24.60 -13.51
C GLY A 86 10.85 24.82 -14.64
N LYS A 87 10.52 24.40 -15.87
CA LYS A 87 11.30 24.66 -17.10
C LYS A 87 10.62 25.68 -18.02
N LEU A 88 9.47 26.23 -17.64
CA LEU A 88 8.74 27.21 -18.43
C LEU A 88 8.70 28.56 -17.70
N LEU A 89 9.82 29.29 -17.74
CA LEU A 89 9.92 30.73 -18.07
C LEU A 89 11.36 31.25 -17.81
N PRO A 90 11.98 32.05 -18.70
CA PRO A 90 11.47 32.59 -19.96
C PRO A 90 12.34 32.17 -21.17
N PHE A 91 11.74 31.54 -22.17
CA PHE A 91 12.19 31.79 -23.55
C PHE A 91 11.47 33.07 -24.00
N CYS A 92 11.98 34.21 -23.53
CA CYS A 92 11.55 35.50 -24.04
C CYS A 92 12.81 36.30 -24.40
N LEU A 93 12.82 36.76 -25.66
CA LEU A 93 13.54 37.92 -26.18
C LEU A 93 15.01 37.77 -26.60
N SER A 94 15.27 37.09 -27.73
CA SER A 94 16.19 37.63 -28.73
C SER A 94 15.88 37.01 -30.10
N GLY A 95 15.57 37.87 -31.08
CA GLY A 95 14.85 37.52 -32.29
C GLY A 95 15.57 36.59 -33.27
N GLY A 96 14.78 36.07 -34.21
CA GLY A 96 15.30 35.50 -35.46
C GLY A 96 14.58 34.26 -35.96
N ARG A 97 13.64 34.48 -36.89
CA ARG A 97 13.13 33.56 -37.94
C ARG A 97 12.44 32.26 -37.52
N ALA A 98 11.14 32.24 -37.79
CA ALA A 98 10.38 31.01 -37.99
C ALA A 98 10.93 30.26 -39.21
N LEU A 99 11.32 29.00 -39.02
CA LEU A 99 11.44 28.02 -40.09
C LEU A 99 10.31 27.02 -39.90
N THR A 100 9.39 27.02 -40.86
CA THR A 100 8.39 25.99 -41.08
C THR A 100 9.11 24.70 -41.47
N CYS A 101 8.84 23.59 -40.78
CA CYS A 101 9.24 22.26 -41.26
C CYS A 101 8.31 21.84 -42.40
N GLU A 102 8.89 21.58 -43.57
CA GLU A 102 8.42 20.53 -44.49
C GLU A 102 8.76 19.14 -43.92
#